data_AF-A0A0M2TYJ5-F1
#
_entry.id   AF-A0A0M2TYJ5-F1
#
_cell.length_a   1.000
_cell.length_b   1.000
_cell.length_c   1.000
_cell.angle_alpha   90.00
_cell.angle_beta   90.00
_cell.angle_gamma   90.00
#
_symmetry.space_group_name_H-M   'P 1'
#
loop_
_entity.id
_entity.type
_entity.pdbx_description
1 polymer ?
#
loop_
_entity_poly.entity_id
_entity_poly.type
_entity_poly.pdbx_seq_one_letter_code
_entity_poly.pdbx_strand_id
1 'polypeptide(L)'
;MKPSELPNYRWPDLSYIVRQYVVVDARGRIGIAHNGSDGNLWAHPAEMPAIAQATPDMALPNGAKLMTDTLWRYSDDDDAWIGRWCDQDSDDELLHLVIVDDLGWVMPDRYADQALSGSDQMGFWNYGATIGRVGGRPPVAGQTPGECTIDQAVEYTAEVGEPVSPRGLRLACARGYIPGARKIGRDWLLPYEGINYYLDNRPRPGRKPASRQER
;
A
#
# COMPACT_ATOMS: atom_id res chain seq x y z
N MET A 1 -13.43 19.33 2.32
CA MET A 1 -12.04 18.94 2.64
C MET A 1 -11.13 19.57 1.59
N LYS A 2 -10.13 20.35 1.99
CA LYS A 2 -9.20 20.97 1.03
C LYS A 2 -7.98 20.04 0.85
N PRO A 3 -7.67 19.59 -0.38
CA PRO A 3 -6.49 18.74 -0.63
C PRO A 3 -5.17 19.38 -0.18
N SER A 4 -5.10 20.71 -0.08
CA SER A 4 -3.95 21.46 0.41
C SER A 4 -3.69 21.30 1.92
N GLU A 5 -4.66 20.79 2.68
CA GLU A 5 -4.53 20.53 4.13
C GLU A 5 -3.90 19.16 4.41
N LEU A 6 -3.71 18.34 3.38
CA LEU A 6 -3.17 16.99 3.51
C LEU A 6 -1.63 16.98 3.42
N PRO A 7 -0.96 15.99 4.03
CA PRO A 7 0.49 15.88 3.94
C PRO A 7 0.93 15.64 2.48
N ASN A 8 1.92 16.41 2.03
CA ASN A 8 2.53 16.21 0.72
C ASN A 8 3.53 15.05 0.78
N TYR A 9 3.09 13.85 0.41
CA TYR A 9 3.96 12.70 0.28
C TYR A 9 4.65 12.67 -1.10
N ARG A 10 5.84 12.07 -1.14
CA ARG A 10 6.60 11.82 -2.36
C ARG A 10 7.00 10.35 -2.45
N TRP A 11 7.04 9.83 -3.66
CA TRP A 11 7.68 8.56 -3.95
C TRP A 11 9.21 8.66 -3.76
N PRO A 12 9.93 7.52 -3.65
CA PRO A 12 11.39 7.53 -3.51
C PRO A 12 12.15 8.25 -4.62
N ASP A 13 11.56 8.35 -5.82
CA ASP A 13 12.13 9.12 -6.94
C ASP A 13 11.77 10.62 -6.91
N LEU A 14 11.21 11.09 -5.80
CA LEU A 14 10.74 12.46 -5.56
C LEU A 14 9.49 12.88 -6.35
N SER A 15 8.90 11.99 -7.15
CA SER A 15 7.60 12.25 -7.80
C SER A 15 6.51 12.40 -6.74
N TYR A 16 5.51 13.25 -7.03
CA TYR A 16 4.41 13.50 -6.11
C TYR A 16 3.50 12.28 -6.00
N ILE A 17 3.09 11.94 -4.78
CA ILE A 17 2.01 10.97 -4.60
C ILE A 17 0.70 11.70 -4.87
N VAL A 18 -0.06 11.20 -5.84
CA VAL A 18 -1.35 11.77 -6.24
C VAL A 18 -2.44 11.14 -5.38
N ARG A 19 -3.34 11.96 -4.83
CA ARG A 19 -4.53 11.48 -4.13
C ARG A 19 -5.76 11.57 -5.04
N GLN A 20 -6.57 10.54 -5.05
CA GLN A 20 -7.79 10.46 -5.85
C GLN A 20 -9.05 10.59 -5.01
N TYR A 21 -10.08 11.17 -5.61
CA TYR A 21 -11.37 11.44 -4.99
C TYR A 21 -12.49 11.08 -5.95
N VAL A 22 -13.63 10.66 -5.40
CA VAL A 22 -14.89 10.65 -6.13
C VAL A 22 -15.53 12.02 -5.94
N VAL A 23 -15.93 12.63 -7.04
CA VAL A 23 -16.57 13.94 -7.05
C VAL A 23 -17.92 13.88 -7.74
N VAL A 24 -18.84 14.74 -7.31
CA VAL A 24 -20.17 14.88 -7.91
C VAL A 24 -20.43 16.34 -8.22
N ASP A 25 -20.98 16.61 -9.40
CA ASP A 25 -21.38 17.96 -9.78
C ASP A 25 -22.82 18.31 -9.33
N ALA A 26 -23.19 19.58 -9.44
CA ALA A 26 -24.54 20.05 -9.12
C ALA A 26 -25.68 19.38 -9.94
N ARG A 27 -25.34 18.68 -11.04
CA ARG A 27 -26.28 17.95 -11.89
C ARG A 27 -26.32 16.45 -11.56
N GLY A 28 -25.58 16.01 -10.56
CA GLY A 28 -25.51 14.61 -10.12
C GLY A 28 -24.54 13.74 -10.94
N ARG A 29 -23.72 14.33 -11.80
CA ARG A 29 -22.73 13.60 -12.59
C ARG A 29 -21.53 13.23 -11.74
N ILE A 30 -21.08 11.99 -11.85
CA ILE A 30 -19.94 11.45 -11.10
C ILE A 30 -18.65 11.59 -11.92
N GLY A 31 -17.58 12.01 -11.25
CA GLY A 31 -16.24 12.06 -11.81
C GLY A 31 -15.18 11.54 -10.86
N ILE A 32 -13.98 11.35 -11.42
CA ILE A 32 -12.76 11.10 -10.66
C ILE A 32 -11.95 12.37 -10.68
N ALA A 33 -11.53 12.82 -9.51
CA ALA A 33 -10.66 13.98 -9.37
C ALA A 33 -9.36 13.60 -8.67
N HIS A 34 -8.32 14.39 -8.90
CA HIS A 34 -7.07 14.26 -8.20
C HIS A 34 -6.48 15.63 -7.82
N ASN A 35 -5.66 15.61 -6.77
CA ASN A 35 -4.91 16.78 -6.32
C ASN A 35 -3.81 17.14 -7.33
N GLY A 36 -3.79 18.39 -7.77
CA GLY A 36 -2.63 19.00 -8.41
C GLY A 36 -1.67 19.61 -7.38
N SER A 37 -0.39 19.72 -7.75
CA SER A 37 0.64 20.36 -6.91
C SER A 37 0.41 21.85 -6.66
N ASP A 38 -0.50 22.46 -7.42
CA ASP A 38 -0.93 23.86 -7.35
C ASP A 38 -2.12 24.08 -6.39
N GLY A 39 -2.58 23.03 -5.70
CA GLY A 39 -3.72 23.09 -4.79
C GLY A 39 -5.08 23.08 -5.51
N ASN A 40 -5.10 22.93 -6.83
CA ASN A 40 -6.32 22.77 -7.60
C ASN A 40 -6.73 21.29 -7.72
N LEU A 41 -7.99 21.07 -8.07
CA LEU A 41 -8.46 19.74 -8.47
C LEU A 41 -8.38 19.60 -9.99
N TRP A 42 -7.97 18.43 -10.41
CA TRP A 42 -7.94 17.99 -11.80
C TRP A 42 -8.91 16.83 -11.94
N ALA A 43 -9.98 16.98 -12.73
CA ALA A 43 -11.05 15.99 -12.77
C ALA A 43 -11.56 15.67 -14.17
N HIS A 44 -12.09 14.46 -14.32
CA HIS A 44 -12.78 13.99 -15.51
C HIS A 44 -14.05 13.19 -15.15
N PRO A 45 -15.05 13.10 -16.04
CA PRO A 45 -16.23 12.28 -15.81
C PRO A 45 -15.89 10.79 -15.78
N ALA A 46 -16.46 10.05 -14.83
CA ALA A 46 -16.14 8.64 -14.62
C ALA A 46 -16.59 7.73 -15.78
N GLU A 47 -17.60 8.16 -16.54
CA GLU A 47 -18.16 7.41 -17.66
C GLU A 47 -17.42 7.62 -18.99
N MET A 48 -16.41 8.51 -19.04
CA MET A 48 -15.67 8.71 -20.27
C MET A 48 -14.77 7.51 -20.58
N PRO A 49 -14.83 6.97 -21.81
CA PRO A 49 -13.98 5.86 -22.21
C PRO A 49 -12.51 6.29 -22.26
N ALA A 50 -11.65 5.53 -21.56
CA ALA A 50 -10.21 5.72 -21.62
C ALA A 50 -9.61 5.12 -22.90
N ILE A 51 -8.94 5.94 -23.72
CA ILE A 51 -8.09 5.44 -24.82
C ILE A 51 -6.65 5.55 -24.37
N ALA A 52 -6.02 4.40 -24.15
CA ALA A 52 -4.79 4.26 -23.37
C ALA A 52 -3.54 4.93 -23.98
N GLN A 53 -3.52 5.28 -25.26
CA GLN A 53 -2.34 5.88 -25.89
C GLN A 53 -2.75 6.76 -27.07
N ALA A 54 -2.88 8.06 -26.83
CA ALA A 54 -2.89 9.06 -27.89
C ALA A 54 -1.50 9.71 -27.93
N THR A 55 -0.71 9.42 -28.96
CA THR A 55 0.47 10.24 -29.26
C THR A 55 0.01 11.54 -29.94
N PRO A 56 0.78 12.64 -29.85
CA PRO A 56 0.42 13.93 -30.48
C PRO A 56 0.10 13.81 -31.97
N ASP A 57 0.61 12.76 -32.62
CA ASP A 57 0.53 12.52 -34.06
C ASP A 57 -0.58 11.52 -34.45
N MET A 58 -1.32 10.99 -33.46
CA MET A 58 -2.36 9.99 -33.71
C MET A 58 -3.66 10.67 -34.13
N ALA A 59 -4.17 10.32 -35.31
CA ALA A 59 -5.53 10.66 -35.69
C ALA A 59 -6.51 9.92 -34.78
N LEU A 60 -7.12 10.64 -33.85
CA LEU A 60 -8.13 10.10 -32.95
C LEU A 60 -9.34 9.63 -33.77
N PRO A 61 -9.96 8.47 -33.43
CA PRO A 61 -11.22 8.05 -34.04
C PRO A 61 -12.27 9.16 -33.98
N ASN A 62 -13.17 9.22 -34.97
CA ASN A 62 -14.22 10.23 -34.98
C ASN A 62 -15.09 10.11 -33.71
N GLY A 63 -15.13 11.15 -32.87
CA GLY A 63 -15.82 11.14 -31.57
C GLY A 63 -14.95 10.75 -30.37
N ALA A 64 -13.68 10.38 -30.55
CA ALA A 64 -12.76 10.18 -29.44
C ALA A 64 -12.35 11.52 -28.83
N LYS A 65 -12.63 11.70 -27.53
CA LYS A 65 -12.13 12.82 -26.72
C LYS A 65 -10.94 12.32 -25.90
N LEU A 66 -9.85 13.10 -25.88
CA LEU A 66 -8.69 12.79 -25.06
C LEU A 66 -9.10 12.88 -23.58
N MET A 67 -8.69 11.92 -22.76
CA MET A 67 -8.84 12.04 -21.30
C MET A 67 -7.89 13.12 -20.81
N THR A 68 -8.36 14.37 -20.83
CA THR A 68 -7.71 15.47 -20.15
C THR A 68 -8.49 15.74 -18.89
N ASP A 69 -7.85 15.57 -17.74
CA ASP A 69 -8.36 16.20 -16.54
C ASP A 69 -8.53 17.71 -16.77
N THR A 70 -9.65 18.22 -16.33
CA THR A 70 -9.95 19.66 -16.37
C THR A 70 -9.64 20.30 -15.04
N LEU A 71 -9.26 21.58 -15.08
CA LEU A 71 -8.93 22.35 -13.90
C LEU A 71 -10.21 22.78 -13.16
N TRP A 72 -10.24 22.55 -11.85
CA TRP A 72 -11.27 23.02 -10.93
C TRP A 72 -10.62 23.81 -9.81
N ARG A 73 -11.09 25.05 -9.63
CA ARG A 73 -10.56 25.99 -8.64
C ARG A 73 -11.49 26.07 -7.45
N TYR A 74 -10.95 26.07 -6.26
CA TYR A 74 -11.78 26.23 -5.07
C TYR A 74 -12.23 27.69 -4.91
N SER A 75 -13.53 27.90 -4.70
CA SER A 75 -14.14 29.18 -4.34
C SER A 75 -14.41 29.20 -2.85
N ASP A 76 -13.76 30.10 -2.11
CA ASP A 76 -14.00 30.27 -0.67
C ASP A 76 -15.41 30.82 -0.38
N ASP A 77 -16.00 31.57 -1.33
CA ASP A 77 -17.34 32.16 -1.18
C ASP A 77 -18.45 31.09 -1.29
N ASP A 78 -18.25 30.09 -2.15
CA ASP A 78 -19.23 29.03 -2.43
C ASP A 78 -18.94 27.71 -1.70
N ASP A 79 -17.82 27.63 -0.97
CA ASP A 79 -17.29 26.40 -0.35
C ASP A 79 -17.28 25.20 -1.33
N ALA A 80 -16.95 25.46 -2.59
CA ALA A 80 -17.08 24.50 -3.67
C ALA A 80 -15.95 24.61 -4.71
N TRP A 81 -15.74 23.52 -5.45
CA TRP A 81 -14.82 23.51 -6.58
C TRP A 81 -15.55 23.96 -7.84
N ILE A 82 -15.05 25.01 -8.49
CA ILE A 82 -15.69 25.61 -9.65
C ILE A 82 -14.85 25.36 -10.90
N GLY A 83 -15.49 24.86 -11.95
CA GLY A 83 -14.82 24.47 -13.18
C GLY A 83 -15.80 23.93 -14.22
N ARG A 84 -15.28 23.15 -15.16
CA ARG A 84 -16.05 22.54 -16.26
C ARG A 84 -15.52 21.17 -16.57
N TRP A 85 -16.39 20.29 -17.03
CA TRP A 85 -15.96 19.02 -17.58
C TRP A 85 -15.28 19.18 -18.94
N CYS A 86 -14.34 18.30 -19.25
CA CYS A 86 -13.59 18.28 -20.52
C CYS A 86 -14.47 18.02 -21.75
N ASP A 87 -15.66 17.44 -21.57
CA ASP A 87 -16.57 17.08 -22.64
C ASP A 87 -17.71 18.09 -22.84
N GLN A 88 -17.73 19.17 -22.06
CA GLN A 88 -18.69 20.24 -22.18
C GLN A 88 -18.25 21.23 -23.27
N ASP A 89 -19.06 21.34 -24.33
CA ASP A 89 -18.74 22.15 -25.52
C ASP A 89 -19.20 23.62 -25.41
N SER A 90 -19.94 23.99 -24.34
CA SER A 90 -20.51 25.34 -24.17
C SER A 90 -19.78 26.18 -23.11
N ASP A 91 -19.55 27.44 -23.46
CA ASP A 91 -18.81 28.42 -22.65
C ASP A 91 -19.62 29.08 -21.52
N ASP A 92 -20.89 28.69 -21.32
CA ASP A 92 -21.83 29.54 -20.61
C ASP A 92 -22.07 29.18 -19.13
N GLU A 93 -21.62 28.01 -18.64
CA GLU A 93 -21.88 27.64 -17.23
C GLU A 93 -20.69 26.94 -16.59
N LEU A 94 -20.17 27.56 -15.51
CA LEU A 94 -19.27 26.90 -14.56
C LEU A 94 -20.11 26.05 -13.61
N LEU A 95 -19.63 24.85 -13.32
CA LEU A 95 -20.30 23.90 -12.44
C LEU A 95 -19.63 23.91 -11.06
N HIS A 96 -20.39 23.48 -10.06
CA HIS A 96 -19.88 23.24 -8.71
C HIS A 96 -19.62 21.74 -8.54
N LEU A 97 -18.45 21.39 -8.03
CA LEU A 97 -18.03 20.05 -7.67
C LEU A 97 -17.87 19.91 -6.16
N VAL A 98 -18.34 18.79 -5.64
CA VAL A 98 -18.17 18.38 -4.25
C VAL A 98 -17.46 17.04 -4.20
N ILE A 99 -16.49 16.90 -3.30
CA ILE A 99 -15.85 15.62 -3.00
C ILE A 99 -16.82 14.80 -2.14
N VAL A 100 -17.20 13.62 -2.62
CA VAL A 100 -18.12 12.71 -1.93
C VAL A 100 -17.41 11.52 -1.31
N ASP A 101 -16.26 11.12 -1.85
CA ASP A 101 -15.45 10.03 -1.30
C ASP A 101 -13.95 10.24 -1.57
N ASP A 102 -13.11 9.62 -0.74
CA ASP A 102 -11.67 9.69 -0.78
C ASP A 102 -11.10 8.31 -1.08
N LEU A 103 -10.63 8.12 -2.31
CA LEU A 103 -10.12 6.84 -2.79
C LEU A 103 -8.69 6.56 -2.31
N GLY A 104 -8.06 7.53 -1.63
CA GLY A 104 -6.69 7.41 -1.14
C GLY A 104 -5.64 7.70 -2.21
N TRP A 105 -4.44 7.15 -1.97
CA TRP A 105 -3.24 7.47 -2.74
C TRP A 105 -3.10 6.55 -3.96
N VAL A 106 -2.85 7.15 -5.13
CA VAL A 106 -2.58 6.42 -6.37
C VAL A 106 -1.16 5.91 -6.35
N MET A 107 -1.02 4.59 -6.46
CA MET A 107 0.27 3.92 -6.60
C MET A 107 0.57 3.70 -8.10
N PRO A 108 1.63 4.32 -8.66
CA PRO A 108 2.02 4.08 -10.04
C PRO A 108 2.37 2.61 -10.26
N ASP A 109 2.04 2.06 -11.43
CA ASP A 109 2.29 0.64 -11.78
C ASP A 109 3.72 0.20 -11.52
N ARG A 110 4.73 0.98 -11.89
CA ARG A 110 6.15 0.67 -11.60
C ARG A 110 6.44 0.42 -10.11
N TYR A 111 5.73 1.12 -9.24
CA TYR A 111 5.83 0.94 -7.79
C TYR A 111 4.92 -0.18 -7.32
N ALA A 112 3.72 -0.31 -7.90
CA ALA A 112 2.82 -1.42 -7.62
C ALA A 112 3.50 -2.75 -7.96
N ASP A 113 4.08 -2.90 -9.15
CA ASP A 113 4.88 -4.04 -9.58
C ASP A 113 6.02 -4.31 -8.62
N GLN A 114 6.75 -3.28 -8.19
CA GLN A 114 7.84 -3.47 -7.22
C GLN A 114 7.33 -3.92 -5.85
N ALA A 115 6.23 -3.34 -5.36
CA ALA A 115 5.63 -3.67 -4.06
C ALA A 115 4.92 -5.03 -4.07
N LEU A 116 4.35 -5.41 -5.20
CA LEU A 116 3.61 -6.65 -5.42
C LEU A 116 4.47 -7.77 -6.01
N SER A 117 5.69 -7.47 -6.49
CA SER A 117 6.68 -8.47 -6.89
C SER A 117 7.08 -9.30 -5.67
N GLY A 118 6.49 -10.49 -5.58
CA GLY A 118 6.59 -11.37 -4.40
C GLY A 118 5.25 -11.71 -3.74
N SER A 119 4.14 -11.07 -4.11
CA SER A 119 2.81 -11.38 -3.56
C SER A 119 2.29 -12.77 -3.91
N ASP A 120 2.79 -13.37 -5.01
CA ASP A 120 2.54 -14.77 -5.39
C ASP A 120 3.42 -15.78 -4.63
N GLN A 121 4.35 -15.31 -3.79
CA GLN A 121 5.16 -16.15 -2.91
C GLN A 121 4.68 -15.96 -1.47
N MET A 122 4.49 -17.07 -0.73
CA MET A 122 4.10 -17.03 0.68
C MET A 122 5.10 -16.17 1.48
N GLY A 123 4.70 -14.96 1.84
CA GLY A 123 5.39 -14.10 2.81
C GLY A 123 6.30 -13.01 2.24
N PHE A 124 5.85 -12.18 1.31
CA PHE A 124 6.44 -10.85 1.07
C PHE A 124 5.68 -9.75 1.83
N TRP A 125 5.76 -9.76 3.16
CA TRP A 125 5.41 -8.59 3.97
C TRP A 125 6.62 -7.67 4.03
N ASN A 126 6.73 -6.79 3.04
CA ASN A 126 7.80 -5.81 2.90
C ASN A 126 7.41 -4.45 3.50
N TYR A 127 7.21 -4.40 4.81
CA TYR A 127 7.43 -3.14 5.53
C TYR A 127 8.96 -2.91 5.62
N GLY A 128 9.56 -2.44 4.50
CA GLY A 128 10.96 -2.01 4.45
C GLY A 128 11.80 -2.37 3.22
N ALA A 129 11.28 -3.03 2.18
CA ALA A 129 12.07 -3.28 0.97
C ALA A 129 12.08 -2.12 -0.02
N THR A 130 12.78 -1.07 0.36
CA THR A 130 13.69 -0.43 -0.58
C THR A 130 15.07 -1.05 -0.35
N ILE A 131 15.57 -1.76 -1.36
CA ILE A 131 16.98 -2.12 -1.54
C ILE A 131 17.52 -3.08 -0.46
N GLY A 132 17.31 -4.38 -0.68
CA GLY A 132 18.06 -5.42 0.04
C GLY A 132 17.90 -5.37 1.57
N ARG A 133 16.68 -5.20 2.07
CA ARG A 133 16.39 -5.16 3.50
C ARG A 133 15.15 -6.01 3.83
N VAL A 134 15.29 -6.95 4.74
CA VAL A 134 14.17 -7.73 5.32
C VAL A 134 13.73 -6.99 6.59
N GLY A 135 12.47 -6.57 6.68
CA GLY A 135 11.98 -5.76 7.82
C GLY A 135 12.74 -4.44 8.02
N GLY A 136 13.17 -3.78 6.94
CA GLY A 136 13.91 -2.51 7.02
C GLY A 136 15.37 -2.61 7.49
N ARG A 137 15.88 -3.83 7.73
CA ARG A 137 17.29 -4.11 8.09
C ARG A 137 18.01 -4.89 6.99
N PRO A 138 19.31 -4.61 6.72
CA PRO A 138 20.07 -5.37 5.73
C PRO A 138 20.15 -6.86 6.12
N PRO A 139 20.09 -7.80 5.16
CA PRO A 139 20.16 -9.22 5.44
C PRO A 139 21.53 -9.60 5.99
N VAL A 140 21.54 -10.60 6.86
CA VAL A 140 22.79 -11.16 7.41
C VAL A 140 23.37 -12.15 6.40
N ALA A 141 24.70 -12.29 6.38
CA ALA A 141 25.39 -13.22 5.50
C ALA A 141 24.80 -14.64 5.61
N GLY A 142 24.38 -15.17 4.46
CA GLY A 142 23.79 -16.50 4.35
C GLY A 142 22.30 -16.57 4.64
N GLN A 143 21.59 -15.45 4.90
CA GLN A 143 20.13 -15.41 5.01
C GLN A 143 19.45 -15.65 3.66
N THR A 144 18.51 -16.58 3.63
CA THR A 144 17.70 -16.90 2.45
C THR A 144 16.36 -16.15 2.51
N PRO A 145 15.66 -15.98 1.38
CA PRO A 145 14.32 -15.39 1.36
C PRO A 145 13.36 -16.15 2.30
N GLY A 146 12.55 -15.42 3.06
CA GLY A 146 11.59 -16.00 4.01
C GLY A 146 12.16 -16.35 5.39
N GLU A 147 13.47 -16.14 5.61
CA GLU A 147 14.08 -16.24 6.94
C GLU A 147 14.22 -14.87 7.58
N CYS A 148 14.18 -14.84 8.92
CA CYS A 148 14.41 -13.65 9.71
C CYS A 148 15.36 -13.93 10.89
N THR A 149 16.02 -12.90 11.39
CA THR A 149 16.87 -12.96 12.59
C THR A 149 16.03 -13.00 13.86
N ILE A 150 16.66 -13.28 15.01
CA ILE A 150 15.97 -13.23 16.31
C ILE A 150 15.34 -11.85 16.54
N ASP A 151 16.04 -10.76 16.23
CA ASP A 151 15.52 -9.41 16.46
C ASP A 151 14.30 -9.11 15.59
N GLN A 152 14.33 -9.50 14.31
CA GLN A 152 13.19 -9.38 13.39
C GLN A 152 12.01 -10.24 13.85
N ALA A 153 12.28 -11.46 14.34
CA ALA A 153 11.25 -12.33 14.88
C ALA A 153 10.59 -11.74 16.13
N VAL A 154 11.35 -11.05 17.00
CA VAL A 154 10.78 -10.36 18.18
C VAL A 154 9.79 -9.28 17.75
N GLU A 155 10.17 -8.43 16.79
CA GLU A 155 9.30 -7.40 16.22
C GLU A 155 8.01 -8.04 15.67
N TYR A 156 8.15 -9.08 14.85
CA TYR A 156 7.02 -9.83 14.31
C TYR A 156 6.09 -10.40 15.39
N THR A 157 6.63 -11.06 16.42
CA THR A 157 5.79 -11.62 17.49
C THR A 157 5.03 -10.55 18.28
N ALA A 158 5.59 -9.35 18.41
CA ALA A 158 4.90 -8.22 19.03
C ALA A 158 3.76 -7.69 18.14
N GLU A 159 3.97 -7.60 16.83
CA GLU A 159 2.94 -7.18 15.86
C GLU A 159 1.74 -8.13 15.82
N VAL A 160 1.99 -9.44 15.89
CA VAL A 160 0.94 -10.48 15.93
C VAL A 160 0.21 -10.53 17.28
N GLY A 161 0.66 -9.75 18.27
CA GLY A 161 0.03 -9.67 19.61
C GLY A 161 0.45 -10.78 20.57
N GLU A 162 1.45 -11.60 20.22
CA GLU A 162 2.00 -12.66 21.07
C GLU A 162 3.50 -12.42 21.38
N PRO A 163 3.88 -11.34 22.07
CA PRO A 163 5.28 -10.95 22.21
C PRO A 163 6.13 -12.05 22.86
N VAL A 164 7.23 -12.43 22.19
CA VAL A 164 8.19 -13.41 22.69
C VAL A 164 9.54 -12.74 22.90
N SER A 165 10.14 -12.97 24.07
CA SER A 165 11.47 -12.41 24.37
C SER A 165 12.57 -13.02 23.47
N PRO A 166 13.66 -12.26 23.17
CA PRO A 166 14.80 -12.79 22.42
C PRO A 166 15.40 -14.07 23.03
N ARG A 167 15.46 -14.14 24.37
CA ARG A 167 15.93 -15.33 25.09
C ARG A 167 14.99 -16.53 24.89
N GLY A 168 13.68 -16.28 24.87
CA GLY A 168 12.65 -17.29 24.60
C GLY A 168 12.80 -17.89 23.20
N LEU A 169 12.94 -17.05 22.17
CA LEU A 169 13.14 -17.50 20.80
C LEU A 169 14.44 -18.28 20.64
N ARG A 170 15.56 -17.81 21.20
CA ARG A 170 16.84 -18.57 21.17
C ARG A 170 16.72 -19.93 21.83
N LEU A 171 15.99 -20.02 22.95
CA LEU A 171 15.72 -21.30 23.61
C LEU A 171 14.81 -22.20 22.77
N ALA A 172 13.80 -21.63 22.12
CA ALA A 172 12.89 -22.36 21.23
C ALA A 172 13.62 -22.94 20.01
N CYS A 173 14.50 -22.16 19.37
CA CYS A 173 15.39 -22.64 18.31
C CYS A 173 16.30 -23.77 18.80
N ALA A 174 16.96 -23.58 19.95
CA ALA A 174 17.86 -24.59 20.51
C ALA A 174 17.16 -25.91 20.88
N ARG A 175 15.86 -25.85 21.19
CA ARG A 175 15.03 -27.03 21.50
C ARG A 175 14.31 -27.62 20.28
N GLY A 176 14.48 -27.04 19.10
CA GLY A 176 13.81 -27.50 17.88
C GLY A 176 12.30 -27.24 17.85
N TYR A 177 11.79 -26.29 18.65
CA TYR A 177 10.37 -25.93 18.62
C TYR A 177 9.99 -25.05 17.43
N ILE A 178 10.99 -24.50 16.75
CA ILE A 178 10.82 -23.69 15.53
C ILE A 178 11.38 -24.54 14.37
N PRO A 179 10.52 -25.21 13.60
CA PRO A 179 10.95 -26.02 12.46
C PRO A 179 11.77 -25.20 11.47
N GLY A 180 12.84 -25.79 10.93
CA GLY A 180 13.72 -25.14 9.96
C GLY A 180 14.62 -24.03 10.52
N ALA A 181 14.54 -23.71 11.82
CA ALA A 181 15.47 -22.76 12.42
C ALA A 181 16.91 -23.28 12.38
N ARG A 182 17.85 -22.42 11.99
CA ARG A 182 19.27 -22.77 11.88
C ARG A 182 20.17 -21.72 12.51
N LYS A 183 21.28 -22.19 13.08
CA LYS A 183 22.22 -21.34 13.80
C LYS A 183 23.26 -20.75 12.84
N ILE A 184 23.49 -19.44 12.93
CA ILE A 184 24.54 -18.73 12.18
C ILE A 184 25.40 -17.94 13.15
N GLY A 185 26.63 -18.41 13.38
CA GLY A 185 27.54 -17.80 14.35
C GLY A 185 26.92 -17.75 15.75
N ARG A 186 26.66 -16.54 16.25
CA ARG A 186 26.04 -16.29 17.56
C ARG A 186 24.53 -16.10 17.50
N ASP A 187 23.94 -16.05 16.31
CA ASP A 187 22.52 -15.80 16.12
C ASP A 187 21.80 -16.99 15.46
N TRP A 188 20.49 -16.85 15.28
CA TRP A 188 19.65 -17.82 14.59
C TRP A 188 18.93 -17.15 13.43
N LEU A 189 18.75 -17.91 12.36
CA LEU A 189 17.80 -17.62 11.31
C LEU A 189 16.59 -18.53 11.46
N LEU A 190 15.42 -17.93 11.34
CA LEU A 190 14.14 -18.54 11.61
C LEU A 190 13.28 -18.37 10.35
N PRO A 191 12.82 -19.46 9.72
CA PRO A 191 11.87 -19.35 8.63
C PRO A 191 10.52 -18.87 9.17
N TYR A 192 9.81 -18.07 8.37
CA TYR A 192 8.50 -17.53 8.72
C TYR A 192 7.50 -18.61 9.15
N GLU A 193 7.40 -19.68 8.36
CA GLU A 193 6.53 -20.83 8.67
C GLU A 193 6.90 -21.49 10.01
N GLY A 194 8.19 -21.57 10.32
CA GLY A 194 8.67 -22.14 11.57
C GLY A 194 8.27 -21.29 12.78
N ILE A 195 8.28 -19.96 12.64
CA ILE A 195 7.84 -19.06 13.70
C ILE A 195 6.34 -19.18 13.94
N ASN A 196 5.54 -19.20 12.88
CA ASN A 196 4.09 -19.36 13.00
C ASN A 196 3.71 -20.69 13.63
N TYR A 197 4.35 -21.78 13.18
CA TYR A 197 4.18 -23.09 13.80
C TYR A 197 4.49 -23.04 15.31
N TYR A 198 5.56 -22.35 15.70
CA TYR A 198 5.91 -22.19 17.10
C TYR A 198 4.88 -21.37 17.87
N LEU A 199 4.39 -20.25 17.35
CA LEU A 199 3.36 -19.45 18.02
C LEU A 199 2.09 -20.26 18.27
N ASP A 200 1.66 -21.06 17.28
CA ASP A 200 0.48 -21.92 17.38
C ASP A 200 0.67 -23.07 18.37
N ASN A 201 1.87 -23.65 18.43
CA ASN A 201 2.15 -24.89 19.16
C ASN A 201 3.04 -24.71 20.41
N ARG A 202 3.32 -23.47 20.82
CA ARG A 202 4.29 -23.22 21.89
C ARG A 202 3.85 -23.89 23.20
N PRO A 203 4.77 -24.56 23.90
CA PRO A 203 4.47 -25.11 25.21
C PRO A 203 4.16 -23.98 26.18
N ARG A 204 2.87 -23.82 26.54
CA ARG A 204 2.43 -22.82 27.51
C ARG A 204 2.89 -23.25 28.91
N PRO A 205 3.64 -22.41 29.65
CA PRO A 205 4.03 -22.74 31.01
C PRO A 205 2.77 -22.91 31.87
N GLY A 206 2.60 -24.10 32.48
CA GLY A 206 1.55 -24.36 33.47
C GLY A 206 0.45 -25.36 33.07
N ARG A 207 0.38 -25.88 31.84
CA ARG A 207 -0.49 -27.04 31.56
C ARG A 207 0.32 -28.33 31.71
N LYS A 208 0.07 -29.09 32.78
CA LYS A 208 0.49 -30.51 32.85
C LYS A 208 -0.06 -31.20 31.58
N PRO A 209 0.74 -32.01 30.87
CA PRO A 209 0.18 -32.86 29.83
C PRO A 209 -0.89 -33.73 30.48
N ALA A 210 -2.11 -33.69 29.96
CA ALA A 210 -3.10 -34.71 30.30
C ALA A 210 -2.45 -36.04 29.92
N SER A 211 -2.27 -36.91 30.91
CA SER A 211 -1.73 -38.25 30.74
C SER A 211 -2.34 -38.89 29.50
N ARG A 212 -1.49 -39.22 28.54
CA ARG A 212 -1.82 -40.07 27.39
C ARG A 212 -2.34 -41.39 27.96
N GLN A 213 -3.65 -41.56 28.03
CA GLN A 213 -4.23 -42.88 28.27
C GLN A 213 -3.96 -43.69 27.00
N GLU A 214 -2.97 -44.57 27.10
CA GLU A 214 -2.81 -45.67 26.17
C GLU A 214 -4.11 -46.49 26.17
N ARG A 215 -4.69 -46.65 24.99
CA ARG A 215 -5.54 -47.77 24.61
C ARG A 215 -5.06 -48.25 23.26
#